data_AF-A0A5S6Q5I7-F1
#
_entry.id   AF-A0A5S6Q5I7-F1
#
_cell.length_a   1.000
_cell.length_b   1.000
_cell.length_c   1.000
_cell.angle_alpha   90.00
_cell.angle_beta   90.00
_cell.angle_gamma   90.00
#
_symmetry.space_group_name_H-M   'P 1'
#
loop_
_entity.id
_entity.type
_entity.pdbx_description
1 polymer ?
#
loop_
_entity_poly.entity_id
_entity_poly.type
_entity_poly.pdbx_seq_one_letter_code
_entity_poly.pdbx_strand_id
1 'polypeptide(L)'
;MIRLTILAFALFGFASGAPAAVDTASPKIDRMVKDALKDYSEKHEDTYVKLTALLEGQQSNDEYTVRLLAEPTVCSISTAKNSDDIQKCNVDRKQETLLCSGTITPKTHKQNLKCAEQVFI
;
A
#
# COMPACT_ATOMS: atom_id res chain seq x y z
N MET A 1 4.36 -41.64 -39.65
CA MET A 1 3.06 -41.85 -39.00
C MET A 1 3.07 -41.08 -37.69
N ILE A 2 2.20 -40.07 -37.61
CA ILE A 2 2.04 -39.15 -36.47
C ILE A 2 1.17 -39.80 -35.41
N ARG A 3 1.51 -39.64 -34.13
CA ARG A 3 0.51 -39.36 -33.08
C ARG A 3 1.16 -38.62 -31.91
N LEU A 4 0.96 -37.31 -31.93
CA LEU A 4 0.93 -36.43 -30.76
C LEU A 4 -0.09 -36.98 -29.76
N THR A 5 0.29 -37.06 -28.49
CA THR A 5 -0.68 -37.15 -27.39
C THR A 5 -0.32 -36.08 -26.37
N ILE A 6 -0.95 -34.92 -26.53
CA ILE A 6 -1.01 -33.85 -25.54
C ILE A 6 -1.90 -34.36 -24.42
N LEU A 7 -1.34 -34.56 -23.22
CA LEU A 7 -2.13 -34.72 -22.01
C LEU A 7 -2.42 -33.32 -21.46
N ALA A 8 -3.55 -32.78 -21.91
CA ALA A 8 -4.26 -31.74 -21.22
C ALA A 8 -5.23 -32.41 -20.24
N PHE A 9 -5.02 -32.22 -18.94
CA PHE A 9 -6.06 -32.36 -17.91
C PHE A 9 -6.03 -31.05 -17.12
N ALA A 10 -6.92 -30.12 -17.50
CA ALA A 10 -8.27 -29.99 -16.94
C ALA A 10 -8.23 -29.27 -15.59
N LEU A 11 -8.15 -27.93 -15.70
CA LEU A 11 -8.55 -26.96 -14.69
C LEU A 11 -10.02 -27.21 -14.31
N PHE A 12 -10.31 -27.69 -13.09
CA PHE A 12 -11.64 -27.58 -12.50
C PHE A 12 -11.60 -27.60 -10.96
N GLY A 13 -12.19 -26.55 -10.37
CA GLY A 13 -12.64 -26.43 -8.97
C GLY A 13 -11.55 -25.91 -8.02
N PHE A 14 -11.64 -24.76 -7.35
CA PHE A 14 -12.81 -24.11 -6.74
C PHE A 14 -12.71 -22.58 -6.86
N ALA A 15 -13.85 -21.93 -7.14
CA ALA A 15 -14.05 -20.52 -6.87
C ALA A 15 -13.92 -20.27 -5.36
N SER A 16 -12.72 -19.90 -4.93
CA SER A 16 -12.48 -19.19 -3.68
C SER A 16 -11.59 -18.03 -4.09
N GLY A 17 -12.03 -16.81 -3.79
CA GLY A 17 -11.38 -15.57 -4.23
C GLY A 17 -9.95 -15.49 -3.69
N ALA A 18 -9.03 -16.10 -4.43
CA ALA A 18 -7.61 -16.02 -4.13
C ALA A 18 -7.21 -14.55 -4.28
N PRO A 19 -6.45 -14.00 -3.31
CA PRO A 19 -5.95 -12.65 -3.42
C PRO A 19 -5.16 -12.50 -4.73
N ALA A 20 -5.58 -11.56 -5.57
CA ALA A 20 -4.88 -11.25 -6.81
C ALA A 20 -3.81 -10.20 -6.52
N ALA A 21 -2.58 -10.43 -6.96
CA ALA A 21 -1.54 -9.41 -6.91
C ALA A 21 -2.03 -8.17 -7.70
N VAL A 22 -1.89 -6.99 -7.11
CA VAL A 22 -2.23 -5.74 -7.80
C VAL A 22 -0.98 -5.15 -8.44
N ASP A 23 -1.19 -4.45 -9.55
CA ASP A 23 -0.17 -3.62 -10.15
C ASP A 23 0.16 -2.45 -9.22
N THR A 24 1.32 -2.50 -8.57
CA THR A 24 1.80 -1.48 -7.64
C THR A 24 2.17 -0.17 -8.35
N ALA A 25 2.32 -0.17 -9.68
CA ALA A 25 2.51 1.03 -10.50
C ALA A 25 1.18 1.68 -10.92
N SER A 26 0.04 1.09 -10.56
CA SER A 26 -1.27 1.65 -10.90
C SER A 26 -1.51 2.99 -10.20
N PRO A 27 -1.81 4.09 -10.94
CA PRO A 27 -2.09 5.40 -10.35
C PRO A 27 -3.27 5.39 -9.36
N LYS A 28 -4.21 4.46 -9.55
CA LYS A 28 -5.36 4.28 -8.66
C LYS A 28 -4.91 3.72 -7.30
N ILE A 29 -4.02 2.74 -7.32
CA ILE A 29 -3.47 2.12 -6.11
C ILE A 29 -2.58 3.14 -5.39
N ASP A 30 -1.72 3.83 -6.12
CA ASP A 30 -0.87 4.90 -5.59
C ASP A 30 -1.66 5.98 -4.85
N ARG A 31 -2.72 6.52 -5.47
CA ARG A 31 -3.60 7.51 -4.82
C ARG A 31 -4.25 6.96 -3.54
N MET A 32 -4.83 5.76 -3.61
CA MET A 32 -5.46 5.11 -2.46
C MET A 32 -4.49 4.94 -1.30
N VAL A 33 -3.26 4.52 -1.57
CA VAL A 33 -2.23 4.32 -0.55
C VAL A 33 -1.80 5.65 0.07
N LYS A 34 -1.65 6.70 -0.74
CA LYS A 34 -1.34 8.06 -0.25
C LYS A 34 -2.43 8.61 0.65
N ASP A 35 -3.70 8.41 0.29
CA ASP A 35 -4.84 8.81 1.13
C ASP A 35 -4.83 8.05 2.46
N ALA A 36 -4.57 6.74 2.45
CA ALA A 36 -4.47 5.95 3.67
C ALA A 36 -3.29 6.39 4.57
N LEU A 37 -2.15 6.76 3.98
CA LEU A 37 -1.00 7.29 4.74
C LEU A 37 -1.26 8.68 5.34
N LYS A 38 -2.00 9.54 4.65
CA LYS A 38 -2.49 10.80 5.21
C LYS A 38 -3.35 10.52 6.45
N ASP A 39 -4.33 9.65 6.31
CA ASP A 39 -5.23 9.29 7.42
C ASP A 39 -4.49 8.63 8.58
N TYR A 40 -3.43 7.87 8.31
CA TYR A 40 -2.54 7.31 9.33
C TYR A 40 -1.81 8.43 10.07
N SER A 41 -1.16 9.34 9.33
CA SER A 41 -0.40 10.46 9.90
C SER A 41 -1.26 11.29 10.84
N GLU A 42 -2.48 11.66 10.41
CA GLU A 42 -3.39 12.51 11.19
C GLU A 42 -3.89 11.87 12.49
N LYS A 43 -3.73 10.55 12.66
CA LYS A 43 -4.17 9.81 13.84
C LYS A 43 -3.03 9.38 14.77
N HIS A 44 -1.82 9.21 14.22
CA HIS A 44 -0.74 8.52 14.91
C HIS A 44 0.56 9.32 15.01
N GLU A 45 0.73 10.39 14.22
CA GLU A 45 2.00 11.10 14.07
C GLU A 45 1.83 12.61 14.29
N ASP A 46 2.90 13.32 14.67
CA ASP A 46 2.91 14.79 14.76
C ASP A 46 3.17 15.47 13.38
N THR A 47 3.68 14.70 12.43
CA THR A 47 4.03 15.14 11.07
C THR A 47 3.48 14.17 10.05
N TYR A 48 3.33 14.63 8.81
CA TYR A 48 2.90 13.76 7.73
C TYR A 48 4.01 12.77 7.35
N VAL A 49 3.64 11.53 7.09
CA VAL A 49 4.46 10.55 6.39
C VAL A 49 4.08 10.54 4.90
N LYS A 50 5.07 10.42 4.01
CA LYS A 50 4.83 10.32 2.57
C LYS A 50 5.24 8.96 2.03
N LEU A 51 4.61 8.56 0.93
CA LEU A 51 4.88 7.27 0.29
C LEU A 51 6.20 7.34 -0.47
N THR A 52 7.10 6.40 -0.21
CA THR A 52 8.36 6.25 -0.94
C THR A 52 8.24 5.13 -1.97
N ALA A 53 7.73 3.96 -1.56
CA ALA A 53 7.55 2.82 -2.46
C ALA A 53 6.41 1.91 -1.99
N LEU A 54 5.62 1.39 -2.93
CA LEU A 54 4.70 0.30 -2.67
C LEU A 54 5.38 -1.03 -3.03
N LEU A 55 5.69 -1.83 -2.02
CA LEU A 55 6.45 -3.07 -2.16
C LEU A 55 5.57 -4.21 -2.66
N GLU A 56 4.41 -4.37 -2.01
CA GLU A 56 3.47 -5.45 -2.29
C GLU A 56 2.04 -4.92 -2.21
N GLY A 57 1.18 -5.47 -3.06
CA GLY A 57 -0.25 -5.23 -3.01
C GLY A 57 -1.00 -6.47 -3.43
N GLN A 58 -2.05 -6.80 -2.68
CA GLN A 58 -2.98 -7.88 -2.99
C GLN A 58 -4.41 -7.39 -2.81
N GLN A 59 -5.30 -7.75 -3.74
CA GLN A 59 -6.71 -7.43 -3.66
C GLN A 59 -7.54 -8.71 -3.48
N SER A 60 -8.44 -8.67 -2.50
CA SER A 60 -9.47 -9.70 -2.30
C SER A 60 -10.81 -9.04 -1.94
N ASN A 61 -11.85 -9.27 -2.75
CA ASN A 61 -13.24 -8.86 -2.45
C ASN A 61 -13.39 -7.43 -1.88
N ASP A 62 -12.73 -6.45 -2.51
CA ASP A 62 -12.68 -5.01 -2.15
C ASP A 62 -11.71 -4.58 -1.02
N GLU A 63 -11.00 -5.52 -0.41
CA GLU A 63 -9.90 -5.24 0.51
C GLU A 63 -8.55 -5.29 -0.22
N TYR A 64 -7.72 -4.28 0.02
CA TYR A 64 -6.35 -4.21 -0.46
C TYR A 64 -5.41 -4.42 0.71
N THR A 65 -4.69 -5.54 0.71
CA THR A 65 -3.56 -5.75 1.61
C THR A 65 -2.32 -5.14 0.97
N VAL A 66 -1.65 -4.24 1.68
CA VAL A 66 -0.48 -3.52 1.17
C VAL A 66 0.71 -3.64 2.10
N ARG A 67 1.90 -3.58 1.50
CA ARG A 67 3.17 -3.40 2.20
C ARG A 67 3.95 -2.32 1.48
N LEU A 68 4.39 -1.30 2.22
CA LEU A 68 4.95 -0.08 1.64
C LEU A 68 6.08 0.49 2.51
N LEU A 69 6.91 1.31 1.89
CA LEU A 69 7.88 2.17 2.55
C LEU A 69 7.34 3.61 2.58
N ALA A 70 7.42 4.22 3.75
CA ALA A 70 7.06 5.61 3.95
C ALA A 70 8.18 6.35 4.68
N GLU A 71 8.27 7.65 4.46
CA GLU A 71 9.27 8.51 5.12
C GLU A 71 8.56 9.63 5.88
N PRO A 72 8.96 9.89 7.14
CA PRO A 72 8.53 11.07 7.88
C PRO A 72 8.93 12.35 7.17
N THR A 73 8.07 13.38 7.25
CA THR A 73 8.32 14.68 6.63
C THR A 73 8.40 15.77 7.68
N VAL A 74 8.92 16.94 7.29
CA VAL A 74 8.91 18.13 8.16
C VAL A 74 7.55 18.86 8.16
N CYS A 75 6.57 18.39 7.39
CA CYS A 75 5.25 19.00 7.30
C CYS A 75 4.39 18.59 8.50
N SER A 76 4.01 19.56 9.33
CA SER A 76 3.11 19.32 10.46
C SER A 76 1.68 19.01 10.00
N ILE A 77 1.02 18.08 10.70
CA ILE A 77 -0.40 17.76 10.50
C ILE A 77 -1.34 18.94 10.82
N SER A 78 -0.87 19.92 11.59
CA SER A 78 -1.63 21.13 11.92
C SER A 78 -1.99 21.99 10.72
N THR A 79 -1.24 21.86 9.61
CA THR A 79 -1.42 22.68 8.40
C THR A 79 -2.34 22.01 7.36
N ALA A 80 -3.12 20.99 7.75
CA ALA A 80 -4.14 20.30 6.95
C ALA A 80 -3.81 20.24 5.44
N LYS A 81 -3.06 19.21 5.02
CA LYS A 81 -2.64 19.03 3.62
C LYS A 81 -3.42 17.90 2.95
N ASN A 82 -3.68 18.05 1.66
CA ASN A 82 -4.15 16.93 0.84
C ASN A 82 -2.98 15.98 0.52
N SER A 83 -3.31 14.76 0.06
CA SER A 83 -2.35 13.69 -0.21
C SER A 83 -1.28 14.07 -1.25
N ASP A 84 -1.65 14.85 -2.27
CA ASP A 84 -0.72 15.29 -3.32
C ASP A 84 0.28 16.34 -2.82
N ASP A 85 -0.14 17.22 -1.90
CA ASP A 85 0.71 18.23 -1.29
C ASP A 85 1.65 17.64 -0.24
N ILE A 86 1.26 16.55 0.42
CA ILE A 86 2.14 15.79 1.32
C ILE A 86 3.31 15.19 0.54
N GLN A 87 3.11 14.72 -0.70
CA GLN A 87 4.21 14.17 -1.51
C GLN A 87 5.29 15.20 -1.84
N LYS A 88 4.94 16.49 -1.85
CA LYS A 88 5.86 17.61 -2.08
C LYS A 88 6.61 18.04 -0.82
N CYS A 89 6.28 17.47 0.34
CA CYS A 89 6.95 17.79 1.59
C CYS A 89 8.39 17.24 1.62
N ASN A 90 9.28 18.01 2.24
CA ASN A 90 10.65 17.59 2.49
C ASN A 90 10.68 16.47 3.54
N VAL A 91 11.48 15.45 3.29
CA VAL A 91 11.72 14.35 4.24
C VAL A 91 12.49 14.87 5.44
N ASP A 92 12.09 14.44 6.64
CA ASP A 92 12.89 14.64 7.85
C ASP A 92 13.99 13.58 7.90
N ARG A 93 15.19 13.95 7.45
CA ARG A 93 16.36 13.04 7.39
C ARG A 93 16.88 12.57 8.75
N LYS A 94 16.32 13.08 9.85
CA LYS A 94 16.67 12.65 11.20
C LYS A 94 15.88 11.41 11.63
N GLN A 95 14.79 11.09 10.92
CA GLN A 95 13.94 9.95 11.21
C GLN A 95 14.17 8.85 10.19
N GLU A 96 14.00 7.61 10.61
CA GLU A 96 14.19 6.44 9.75
C GLU A 96 13.00 6.23 8.80
N THR A 97 13.25 5.52 7.71
CA THR A 97 12.18 5.04 6.83
C THR A 97 11.31 4.04 7.60
N LEU A 98 10.00 4.18 7.45
CA LEU A 98 9.00 3.31 8.06
C LEU A 98 8.58 2.22 7.09
N LEU A 99 8.50 0.98 7.59
CA LEU A 99 7.81 -0.11 6.89
C LEU A 99 6.37 -0.15 7.38
N CYS A 100 5.45 0.16 6.49
CA CYS A 100 4.03 0.07 6.79
C CYS A 100 3.41 -1.15 6.12
N SER A 101 2.49 -1.79 6.83
CA SER A 101 1.67 -2.86 6.27
C SER A 101 0.27 -2.82 6.85
N GLY A 102 -0.70 -3.33 6.10
CA GLY A 102 -2.08 -3.36 6.57
C GLY A 102 -3.08 -3.52 5.46
N THR A 103 -4.33 -3.20 5.78
CA THR A 103 -5.46 -3.29 4.84
C THR A 103 -6.09 -1.93 4.58
N ILE A 104 -6.54 -1.73 3.34
CA ILE A 104 -7.26 -0.56 2.88
C ILE A 104 -8.55 -1.03 2.20
N THR A 105 -9.69 -0.49 2.63
CA THR A 105 -11.00 -0.77 2.03
C THR A 105 -11.59 0.52 1.46
N PRO A 106 -11.38 0.80 0.16
CA PRO A 106 -11.76 2.08 -0.45
C PRO A 106 -13.25 2.40 -0.34
N LYS A 107 -14.11 1.39 -0.50
CA LYS A 107 -15.58 1.57 -0.48
C LYS A 107 -16.10 2.07 0.86
N THR A 108 -15.44 1.70 1.95
CA THR A 108 -15.87 2.05 3.32
C THR A 108 -14.98 3.13 3.94
N HIS A 109 -13.99 3.63 3.21
CA HIS A 109 -12.97 4.56 3.71
C HIS A 109 -12.32 4.09 5.01
N LYS A 110 -12.16 2.76 5.17
CA LYS A 110 -11.50 2.15 6.32
C LYS A 110 -10.07 1.76 5.96
N GLN A 111 -9.15 2.03 6.86
CA GLN A 111 -7.76 1.61 6.74
C GLN A 111 -7.22 1.18 8.11
N ASN A 112 -6.35 0.16 8.10
CA ASN A 112 -5.68 -0.37 9.27
C ASN A 112 -4.20 -0.56 8.93
N LEU A 113 -3.51 0.54 8.65
CA LEU A 113 -2.06 0.56 8.46
C LEU A 113 -1.36 0.58 9.81
N LYS A 114 -0.31 -0.24 9.91
CA LYS A 114 0.66 -0.22 11.00
C LYS A 114 2.01 0.08 10.42
N CYS A 115 2.66 1.14 10.89
CA CYS A 115 4.02 1.50 10.51
C CYS A 115 4.96 1.17 11.67
N ALA A 116 6.10 0.57 11.35
CA ALA A 116 7.19 0.35 12.29
C ALA A 116 8.49 0.87 11.65
N GLU A 117 9.41 1.36 12.48
CA GLU A 117 10.74 1.77 12.05
C GLU A 117 11.46 0.57 11.39
N GLN A 118 12.07 0.80 10.22
CA GLN A 118 12.94 -0.20 9.62
C GLN A 118 14.31 -0.16 10.30
N VAL A 119 14.56 -1.11 11.20
CA VAL A 119 15.92 -1.40 11.64
C VAL A 119 16.65 -2.07 10.47
N PHE A 120 17.43 -1.29 9.72
CA PHE A 120 18.43 -1.86 8.81
C PHE A 120 19.53 -2.48 9.67
N ILE A 121 19.53 -3.83 9.79
CA ILE A 121 20.60 -4.61 10.40
C ILE A 121 21.67 -4.91 9.35
#